data_AF-A0A4V5NRY9-F1
#
_entry.id   AF-A0A4V5NRY9-F1
#
_cell.length_a   1.000
_cell.length_b   1.000
_cell.length_c   1.000
_cell.angle_alpha   90.00
_cell.angle_beta   90.00
_cell.angle_gamma   90.00
#
_symmetry.space_group_name_H-M   'P 1'
#
loop_
_entity.id
_entity.type
_entity.pdbx_description
1 polymer ?
#
loop_
_entity_poly.entity_id
_entity_poly.type
_entity_poly.pdbx_seq_one_letter_code
_entity_poly.pdbx_strand_id
1 'polypeptide(L)'
;MENKSRTKTIAGYFLGAILLAAFVYLVFNESRTERPQKLFITSSGNVEMCLSCHGDVKLDAAHDAQVIGCSPCHLGDPLAVTEEAGHKGIVINPGDLRVADKSCSVEGCHPTDLHKVKNSLMATNRGILGTLLYYWGETNSQDTDLTVEQLLESGESSLALDYFRKLCATCHLWKQKNDLPGLPEFFNDKGGGCSACHFALPGTHSKEFVLVADDTASDDEDETKKKPHPYITKKVGSSNCVRCHNRSGRIGISYMGIFESEGYGTPFKDGAVTENQLPGRRFYLEIADDIHHAKGMECIDCHTRNEIMGDGTSYAHYEDQLEISCKACHDKNPGKTRKDQFLTNIEITKEGNYLLGKVDEKRHTLKVPKEGVCNFAGHKRVTCEACHSTWVAQCYGCHAKRDASGKHLDKLSLAETEGLWEEGRSYIRYERPMLGVWDDEFVVVTPGCQDVVTVVNDKGEIEESFDRFTMAAINPHTTQAKGRECIDCHASTKTVGLGEGRLKQEDGELVFEPLDQGVETSAGHTVPFDAYVDLNGIARQHSSRPELRPFNKAELRSVLRLGLCVGCHNTYEDPIWKDYSEKTVCARPGQNDGPTGL
;
A
#
# COMPACT_ATOMS: atom_id res chain seq x y z
N MET A 1 18.59 -67.47 48.81
CA MET A 1 18.70 -67.26 47.34
C MET A 1 17.34 -67.28 46.60
N GLU A 2 16.21 -67.56 47.26
CA GLU A 2 14.91 -67.71 46.58
C GLU A 2 14.20 -66.40 46.20
N ASN A 3 14.46 -65.29 46.89
CA ASN A 3 13.68 -64.07 46.67
C ASN A 3 14.03 -63.33 45.35
N LYS A 4 15.24 -63.55 44.79
CA LYS A 4 15.66 -63.01 43.48
C LYS A 4 15.10 -63.79 42.29
N SER A 5 14.65 -65.04 42.49
CA SER A 5 14.10 -65.88 41.43
C SER A 5 12.65 -65.51 41.14
N ARG A 6 11.81 -65.35 42.18
CA ARG A 6 10.40 -64.95 42.04
C ARG A 6 10.19 -63.57 41.40
N THR A 7 11.03 -62.59 41.72
CA THR A 7 10.96 -61.25 41.10
C THR A 7 11.29 -61.28 39.61
N LYS A 8 12.22 -62.14 39.18
CA LYS A 8 12.55 -62.33 37.76
C LYS A 8 11.41 -63.00 37.00
N THR A 9 10.70 -63.94 37.62
CA THR A 9 9.56 -64.63 36.99
C THR A 9 8.35 -63.70 36.83
N ILE A 10 8.04 -62.90 37.85
CA ILE A 10 6.95 -61.90 37.79
C ILE A 10 7.26 -60.81 36.75
N ALA A 11 8.51 -60.31 36.71
CA ALA A 11 8.95 -59.36 35.70
C ALA A 11 8.85 -59.94 34.27
N GLY A 12 9.15 -61.24 34.09
CA GLY A 12 9.01 -61.94 32.81
C GLY A 12 7.56 -62.06 32.34
N TYR A 13 6.62 -62.36 33.25
CA TYR A 13 5.19 -62.38 32.92
C TYR A 13 4.64 -60.98 32.62
N PHE A 14 5.09 -59.95 33.34
CA PHE A 14 4.70 -58.56 33.08
C PHE A 14 5.22 -58.08 31.72
N LEU A 15 6.47 -58.40 31.39
CA LEU A 15 7.06 -58.12 30.08
C LEU A 15 6.34 -58.88 28.96
N GLY A 16 5.99 -60.15 29.19
CA GLY A 16 5.21 -60.96 28.25
C GLY A 16 3.80 -60.41 28.01
N ALA A 17 3.12 -59.93 29.05
CA ALA A 17 1.81 -59.29 28.94
C ALA A 17 1.89 -57.95 28.18
N ILE A 18 2.92 -57.14 28.43
CA ILE A 18 3.18 -55.90 27.69
C ILE A 18 3.43 -56.19 26.20
N LEU A 19 4.26 -57.20 25.89
CA LEU A 19 4.54 -57.59 24.51
C LEU A 19 3.30 -58.13 23.79
N LEU A 20 2.47 -58.93 24.47
CA LEU A 20 1.21 -59.42 23.91
C LEU A 20 0.21 -58.27 23.69
N ALA A 21 0.09 -57.34 24.64
CA ALA A 21 -0.76 -56.17 24.51
C ALA A 21 -0.29 -55.26 23.36
N ALA A 22 1.02 -55.05 23.22
CA ALA A 22 1.60 -54.31 22.10
C ALA A 22 1.36 -55.02 20.76
N PHE A 23 1.48 -56.36 20.72
CA PHE A 23 1.18 -57.14 19.51
C PHE A 23 -0.30 -57.04 19.12
N VAL A 24 -1.22 -57.20 20.08
CA VAL A 24 -2.66 -57.04 19.84
C VAL A 24 -2.98 -55.63 19.39
N TYR A 25 -2.36 -54.61 19.99
CA TYR A 25 -2.50 -53.21 19.58
C TYR A 25 -2.01 -52.99 18.13
N LEU A 26 -0.85 -53.54 17.76
CA LEU A 26 -0.32 -53.42 16.40
C LEU A 26 -1.21 -54.13 15.37
N VAL A 27 -1.69 -55.35 15.66
CA VAL A 27 -2.61 -56.07 14.79
C VAL A 27 -3.94 -55.33 14.66
N PHE A 28 -4.47 -54.80 15.77
CA PHE A 28 -5.69 -54.00 15.76
C PHE A 28 -5.52 -52.72 14.92
N ASN A 29 -4.42 -52.00 15.10
CA ASN A 29 -4.11 -50.78 14.35
C ASN A 29 -3.92 -51.06 12.85
N GLU A 30 -3.18 -52.11 12.50
CA GLU A 30 -2.99 -52.52 11.10
C GLU A 30 -4.31 -52.94 10.45
N SER A 31 -5.17 -53.68 11.17
CA SER A 31 -6.47 -54.14 10.65
C SER A 31 -7.48 -53.01 10.40
N ARG A 32 -7.27 -51.84 11.02
CA ARG A 32 -8.11 -50.65 10.86
C ARG A 32 -7.52 -49.61 9.91
N THR A 33 -6.28 -49.78 9.45
CA THR A 33 -5.65 -48.83 8.54
C THR A 33 -6.14 -49.10 7.12
N GLU A 34 -7.02 -48.23 6.61
CA GLU A 34 -7.44 -48.29 5.21
C GLU A 34 -6.30 -47.82 4.30
N ARG A 35 -5.67 -48.76 3.59
CA ARG A 35 -4.59 -48.46 2.65
C ARG A 35 -5.16 -48.22 1.25
N PRO A 36 -4.75 -47.14 0.57
CA PRO A 36 -5.18 -46.90 -0.81
C PRO A 36 -4.72 -48.04 -1.74
N GLN A 37 -5.56 -48.39 -2.72
CA GLN A 37 -5.31 -49.51 -3.63
C GLN A 37 -4.14 -49.30 -4.60
N LYS A 38 -3.62 -48.07 -4.67
CA LYS A 38 -2.48 -47.71 -5.53
C LYS A 38 -1.59 -46.68 -4.83
N LEU A 39 -0.31 -46.70 -5.19
CA LEU A 39 0.61 -45.59 -4.91
C LEU A 39 0.29 -44.44 -5.85
N PHE A 40 0.15 -43.24 -5.30
CA PHE A 40 -0.02 -42.03 -6.08
C PHE A 40 1.36 -41.44 -6.35
N ILE A 41 1.68 -41.25 -7.63
CA ILE A 41 2.95 -40.71 -8.09
C ILE A 41 2.63 -39.52 -8.99
N THR A 42 3.27 -38.39 -8.74
CA THR A 42 3.14 -37.20 -9.57
C THR A 42 3.78 -37.40 -10.93
N SER A 43 3.44 -36.55 -11.89
CA SER A 43 4.08 -36.57 -13.22
C SER A 43 5.58 -36.25 -13.16
N SER A 44 6.04 -35.61 -12.09
CA SER A 44 7.45 -35.36 -11.78
C SER A 44 8.18 -36.55 -11.13
N GLY A 45 7.49 -37.66 -10.86
CA GLY A 45 8.07 -38.91 -10.35
C GLY A 45 8.14 -39.02 -8.83
N ASN A 46 7.51 -38.10 -8.09
CA ASN A 46 7.48 -38.10 -6.63
C ASN A 46 6.25 -38.85 -6.12
N VAL A 47 6.40 -39.62 -5.04
CA VAL A 47 5.24 -40.21 -4.35
C VAL A 47 4.47 -39.11 -3.64
N GLU A 48 3.15 -39.09 -3.79
CA GLU A 48 2.27 -38.10 -3.16
C GLU A 48 0.99 -38.76 -2.66
N MET A 49 1.04 -39.32 -1.46
CA MET A 49 -0.08 -40.01 -0.85
C MET A 49 -1.17 -39.07 -0.34
N CYS A 50 -0.95 -37.74 -0.29
CA CYS A 50 -2.02 -36.78 0.01
C CYS A 50 -3.19 -36.90 -0.98
N LEU A 51 -2.90 -37.22 -2.25
CA LEU A 51 -3.90 -37.42 -3.32
C LEU A 51 -4.80 -38.64 -3.08
N SER A 52 -4.44 -39.55 -2.16
CA SER A 52 -5.31 -40.66 -1.78
C SER A 52 -6.56 -40.20 -1.04
N CYS A 53 -6.47 -39.08 -0.31
CA CYS A 53 -7.56 -38.49 0.46
C CYS A 53 -8.08 -37.18 -0.17
N HIS A 54 -7.21 -36.40 -0.82
CA HIS A 54 -7.50 -35.07 -1.40
C HIS A 54 -7.58 -35.07 -2.93
N GLY A 55 -7.97 -36.18 -3.56
CA GLY A 55 -8.02 -36.31 -5.01
C GLY A 55 -9.05 -35.42 -5.73
N ASP A 56 -9.94 -34.77 -5.00
CA ASP A 56 -10.94 -33.82 -5.50
C ASP A 56 -10.45 -32.37 -5.54
N VAL A 57 -9.28 -32.07 -4.96
CA VAL A 57 -8.68 -30.74 -4.97
C VAL A 57 -8.23 -30.37 -6.38
N LYS A 58 -8.67 -29.21 -6.86
CA LYS A 58 -8.25 -28.64 -8.14
C LYS A 58 -7.48 -27.35 -7.90
N LEU A 59 -6.28 -27.29 -8.48
CA LEU A 59 -5.40 -26.13 -8.42
C LEU A 59 -5.33 -25.45 -9.79
N ASP A 60 -4.61 -24.33 -9.87
CA ASP A 60 -4.30 -23.71 -11.15
C ASP A 60 -3.35 -24.59 -11.97
N ALA A 61 -3.34 -24.39 -13.29
CA ALA A 61 -2.60 -25.23 -14.20
C ALA A 61 -1.07 -25.21 -13.98
N ALA A 62 -0.51 -24.14 -13.44
CA ALA A 62 0.93 -24.06 -13.18
C ALA A 62 1.34 -24.83 -11.92
N HIS A 63 0.40 -25.05 -10.99
CA HIS A 63 0.62 -25.73 -9.72
C HIS A 63 -0.22 -27.00 -9.56
N ASP A 64 -0.58 -27.67 -10.67
CA ASP A 64 -1.46 -28.83 -10.62
C ASP A 64 -0.89 -29.92 -9.68
N ALA A 65 -1.74 -30.39 -8.75
CA ALA A 65 -1.35 -31.37 -7.73
C ALA A 65 -0.94 -32.73 -8.32
N GLN A 66 -1.41 -33.08 -9.53
CA GLN A 66 -0.97 -34.28 -10.24
C GLN A 66 0.42 -34.13 -10.85
N VAL A 67 0.92 -32.91 -11.00
CA VAL A 67 2.24 -32.61 -11.57
C VAL A 67 3.27 -32.38 -10.47
N ILE A 68 2.98 -31.50 -9.51
CA ILE A 68 3.92 -31.08 -8.47
C ILE A 68 3.73 -31.89 -7.19
N GLY A 69 2.48 -32.20 -6.83
CA GLY A 69 2.12 -32.77 -5.53
C GLY A 69 1.74 -31.68 -4.51
N CYS A 70 1.29 -32.10 -3.33
CA CYS A 70 0.83 -31.23 -2.25
C CYS A 70 1.97 -30.86 -1.30
N SER A 71 2.81 -31.85 -0.99
CA SER A 71 3.91 -31.76 -0.03
C SER A 71 5.02 -30.78 -0.39
N PRO A 72 5.35 -30.48 -1.68
CA PRO A 72 6.32 -29.43 -1.95
C PRO A 72 5.86 -28.03 -1.53
N CYS A 73 4.55 -27.81 -1.44
CA CYS A 73 3.97 -26.58 -0.94
C CYS A 73 3.72 -26.68 0.57
N HIS A 74 2.90 -27.66 0.95
CA HIS A 74 2.35 -27.76 2.30
C HIS A 74 3.23 -28.53 3.27
N LEU A 75 4.38 -29.05 2.85
CA LEU A 75 5.23 -29.96 3.63
C LEU A 75 4.43 -31.22 4.05
N GLY A 76 4.71 -31.76 5.23
CA GLY A 76 4.13 -33.03 5.68
C GLY A 76 4.87 -34.26 5.16
N ASP A 77 4.32 -35.44 5.44
CA ASP A 77 4.89 -36.72 4.99
C ASP A 77 4.10 -37.26 3.78
N PRO A 78 4.65 -37.15 2.56
CA PRO A 78 3.96 -37.60 1.35
C PRO A 78 3.92 -39.12 1.20
N LEU A 79 4.59 -39.88 2.07
CA LEU A 79 4.57 -41.35 2.07
C LEU A 79 3.55 -41.91 3.07
N ALA A 80 3.07 -41.09 3.98
CA ALA A 80 2.09 -41.48 4.98
C ALA A 80 0.71 -41.69 4.36
N VAL A 81 -0.02 -42.68 4.89
CA VAL A 81 -1.39 -43.03 4.44
C VAL A 81 -2.44 -42.75 5.52
N THR A 82 -2.02 -42.24 6.68
CA THR A 82 -2.91 -41.83 7.75
C THR A 82 -2.88 -40.31 7.91
N GLU A 83 -4.02 -39.74 8.31
CA GLU A 83 -4.18 -38.30 8.52
C GLU A 83 -3.11 -37.74 9.47
N GLU A 84 -2.95 -38.34 10.65
CA GLU A 84 -2.01 -37.87 11.67
C GLU A 84 -0.56 -37.86 11.17
N ALA A 85 -0.13 -38.90 10.47
CA ALA A 85 1.24 -39.00 9.98
C ALA A 85 1.49 -38.08 8.78
N GLY A 86 0.54 -38.01 7.83
CA GLY A 86 0.65 -37.14 6.66
C GLY A 86 0.63 -35.66 7.01
N HIS A 87 -0.23 -35.26 7.96
CA HIS A 87 -0.36 -33.88 8.39
C HIS A 87 0.72 -33.40 9.37
N LYS A 88 1.59 -34.30 9.82
CA LYS A 88 2.67 -33.94 10.75
C LYS A 88 3.65 -32.96 10.10
N GLY A 89 3.65 -31.73 10.60
CA GLY A 89 4.54 -30.67 10.11
C GLY A 89 4.03 -29.96 8.85
N ILE A 90 2.74 -30.10 8.52
CA ILE A 90 2.14 -29.33 7.44
C ILE A 90 2.16 -27.83 7.74
N VAL A 91 2.39 -27.07 6.68
CA VAL A 91 2.27 -25.61 6.62
C VAL A 91 1.02 -25.25 5.82
N ILE A 92 0.12 -24.49 6.44
CA ILE A 92 -1.14 -24.06 5.79
C ILE A 92 -0.86 -23.02 4.70
N ASN A 93 0.00 -22.04 4.99
CA ASN A 93 0.38 -20.99 4.03
C ASN A 93 1.81 -21.19 3.55
N PRO A 94 2.03 -21.82 2.37
CA PRO A 94 3.36 -22.01 1.82
C PRO A 94 4.05 -20.71 1.41
N GLY A 95 3.30 -19.63 1.18
CA GLY A 95 3.88 -18.35 0.73
C GLY A 95 4.47 -17.50 1.86
N ASP A 96 4.29 -17.89 3.12
CA ASP A 96 4.76 -17.12 4.26
C ASP A 96 6.29 -16.99 4.27
N LEU A 97 6.83 -15.79 4.48
CA LEU A 97 8.26 -15.50 4.37
C LEU A 97 9.15 -16.27 5.36
N ARG A 98 8.57 -16.85 6.41
CA ARG A 98 9.28 -17.69 7.40
C ARG A 98 9.52 -19.13 6.93
N VAL A 99 8.80 -19.57 5.91
CA VAL A 99 8.81 -20.96 5.41
C VAL A 99 8.94 -21.06 3.89
N ALA A 100 8.82 -19.94 3.17
CA ALA A 100 8.90 -19.88 1.72
C ALA A 100 10.23 -20.40 1.15
N ASP A 101 11.31 -20.46 1.95
CA ASP A 101 12.58 -21.09 1.60
C ASP A 101 12.46 -22.61 1.43
N LYS A 102 11.47 -23.23 2.07
CA LYS A 102 11.16 -24.66 2.02
C LYS A 102 10.01 -25.02 1.08
N SER A 103 9.37 -24.04 0.46
CA SER A 103 8.23 -24.22 -0.44
C SER A 103 8.42 -23.48 -1.76
N CYS A 104 8.04 -22.20 -1.85
CA CYS A 104 8.05 -21.43 -3.10
C CYS A 104 9.46 -21.23 -3.68
N SER A 105 10.47 -21.14 -2.82
CA SER A 105 11.85 -20.78 -3.17
C SER A 105 12.81 -21.97 -3.16
N VAL A 106 12.31 -23.19 -3.31
CA VAL A 106 13.15 -24.39 -3.48
C VAL A 106 13.66 -24.52 -4.92
N GLU A 107 14.65 -25.40 -5.11
CA GLU A 107 15.14 -25.76 -6.44
C GLU A 107 14.02 -26.31 -7.33
N GLY A 108 13.96 -25.87 -8.59
CA GLY A 108 12.88 -26.23 -9.52
C GLY A 108 11.63 -25.34 -9.44
N CYS A 109 11.56 -24.41 -8.47
CA CYS A 109 10.45 -23.46 -8.31
C CYS A 109 10.91 -22.00 -8.56
N HIS A 110 10.89 -21.15 -7.53
CA HIS A 110 11.24 -19.73 -7.60
C HIS A 110 12.47 -19.38 -6.73
N PRO A 111 13.62 -20.06 -6.88
CA PRO A 111 14.73 -20.01 -5.92
C PRO A 111 15.42 -18.64 -5.80
N THR A 112 15.23 -17.74 -6.76
CA THR A 112 15.86 -16.41 -6.77
C THR A 112 14.99 -15.31 -6.17
N ASP A 113 13.72 -15.60 -5.89
CA ASP A 113 12.74 -14.56 -5.60
C ASP A 113 12.58 -14.23 -4.14
N LEU A 114 12.77 -15.21 -3.24
CA LEU A 114 12.62 -14.97 -1.81
C LEU A 114 13.59 -13.89 -1.31
N HIS A 115 14.85 -13.94 -1.74
CA HIS A 115 15.84 -12.91 -1.40
C HIS A 115 15.40 -11.52 -1.85
N LYS A 116 14.86 -11.41 -3.07
CA LYS A 116 14.34 -10.13 -3.60
C LYS A 116 13.19 -9.60 -2.77
N VAL A 117 12.21 -10.47 -2.49
CA VAL A 117 11.01 -10.11 -1.72
C VAL A 117 11.37 -9.69 -0.31
N LYS A 118 12.25 -10.43 0.39
CA LYS A 118 12.69 -10.07 1.74
C LYS A 118 13.40 -8.72 1.80
N ASN A 119 14.09 -8.31 0.73
CA ASN A 119 14.74 -6.99 0.65
C ASN A 119 13.84 -5.87 0.12
N SER A 120 12.62 -6.18 -0.35
CA SER A 120 11.68 -5.17 -0.83
C SER A 120 11.18 -4.26 0.30
N LEU A 121 10.78 -3.03 -0.04
CA LEU A 121 10.20 -2.10 0.92
C LEU A 121 8.90 -2.61 1.58
N MET A 122 8.11 -3.44 0.91
CA MET A 122 6.89 -4.02 1.51
C MET A 122 7.18 -5.10 2.56
N ALA A 123 8.33 -5.79 2.45
CA ALA A 123 8.75 -6.75 3.46
C ALA A 123 9.49 -6.04 4.61
N THR A 124 10.37 -5.09 4.30
CA THR A 124 11.21 -4.46 5.31
C THR A 124 10.54 -3.29 6.02
N ASN A 125 9.63 -2.57 5.36
CA ASN A 125 9.06 -1.28 5.77
C ASN A 125 10.08 -0.22 6.21
N ARG A 126 11.33 -0.29 5.74
CA ARG A 126 12.40 0.64 6.11
C ARG A 126 12.00 2.10 5.92
N GLY A 127 11.34 2.42 4.80
CA GLY A 127 10.86 3.77 4.53
C GLY A 127 9.85 4.29 5.56
N ILE A 128 8.94 3.44 6.06
CA ILE A 128 7.96 3.82 7.10
C ILE A 128 8.67 3.96 8.45
N LEU A 129 9.47 2.96 8.83
CA LEU A 129 10.17 2.92 10.10
C LEU A 129 11.13 4.11 10.24
N GLY A 130 11.99 4.33 9.25
CA GLY A 130 12.97 5.42 9.27
C GLY A 130 12.32 6.80 9.25
N THR A 131 11.26 6.99 8.45
CA THR A 131 10.51 8.26 8.41
C THR A 131 9.85 8.56 9.76
N LEU A 132 9.19 7.57 10.36
CA LEU A 132 8.50 7.75 11.64
C LEU A 132 9.48 8.05 12.78
N LEU A 133 10.56 7.26 12.89
CA LEU A 133 11.63 7.48 13.87
C LEU A 133 12.22 8.89 13.75
N TYR A 134 12.45 9.37 12.52
CA TYR A 134 12.97 10.70 12.26
C TYR A 134 11.96 11.81 12.60
N TYR A 135 10.70 11.67 12.18
CA TYR A 135 9.68 12.67 12.43
C TYR A 135 9.38 12.87 13.91
N TRP A 136 9.46 11.79 14.68
CA TRP A 136 9.22 11.81 16.13
C TRP A 136 10.51 12.03 16.93
N GLY A 137 11.62 12.39 16.27
CA GLY A 137 12.85 12.84 16.92
C GLY A 137 13.69 11.72 17.57
N GLU A 138 13.38 10.46 17.30
CA GLU A 138 14.13 9.31 17.82
C GLU A 138 15.42 9.03 17.02
N THR A 139 15.47 9.47 15.76
CA THR A 139 16.67 9.40 14.90
C THR A 139 16.93 10.73 14.20
N ASN A 140 18.18 10.93 13.77
CA ASN A 140 18.59 12.12 12.99
C ASN A 140 18.55 11.89 11.46
N SER A 141 18.11 10.70 11.02
CA SER A 141 18.02 10.33 9.61
C SER A 141 16.74 9.58 9.33
N GLN A 142 16.17 9.81 8.14
CA GLN A 142 15.05 9.02 7.60
C GLN A 142 15.51 7.65 7.07
N ASP A 143 16.82 7.45 6.94
CA ASP A 143 17.39 6.15 6.61
C ASP A 143 17.50 5.30 7.87
N THR A 144 17.10 4.04 7.75
CA THR A 144 17.27 3.05 8.81
C THR A 144 17.63 1.70 8.22
N ASP A 145 18.47 0.93 8.89
CA ASP A 145 18.67 -0.49 8.58
C ASP A 145 17.66 -1.39 9.29
N LEU A 146 16.85 -0.82 10.20
CA LEU A 146 15.80 -1.53 10.93
C LEU A 146 14.72 -2.05 9.97
N THR A 147 14.45 -3.35 10.04
CA THR A 147 13.39 -4.00 9.26
C THR A 147 12.31 -4.59 10.16
N VAL A 148 11.14 -4.88 9.59
CA VAL A 148 10.08 -5.60 10.31
C VAL A 148 10.52 -7.00 10.75
N GLU A 149 11.34 -7.70 9.97
CA GLU A 149 11.91 -9.00 10.37
C GLU A 149 12.71 -8.86 11.67
N GLN A 150 13.60 -7.85 11.73
CA GLN A 150 14.39 -7.56 12.93
C GLN A 150 13.52 -7.16 14.12
N LEU A 151 12.46 -6.35 13.92
CA LEU A 151 11.52 -6.00 14.98
C LEU A 151 10.76 -7.22 15.52
N LEU A 152 10.37 -8.15 14.66
CA LEU A 152 9.73 -9.41 15.06
C LEU A 152 10.67 -10.27 15.91
N GLU A 153 11.97 -10.31 15.57
CA GLU A 153 12.97 -11.09 16.28
C GLU A 153 13.43 -10.45 17.60
N SER A 154 13.64 -9.13 17.61
CA SER A 154 14.21 -8.41 18.75
C SER A 154 13.18 -8.03 19.80
N GLY A 155 11.92 -7.82 19.40
CA GLY A 155 10.90 -7.22 20.27
C GLY A 155 11.16 -5.77 20.63
N GLU A 156 12.10 -5.09 19.94
CA GLU A 156 12.44 -3.70 20.22
C GLU A 156 11.23 -2.77 20.05
N SER A 157 11.16 -1.77 20.94
CA SER A 157 10.08 -0.79 20.99
C SER A 157 10.57 0.55 21.54
N SER A 158 9.93 1.61 21.08
CA SER A 158 10.08 3.02 21.44
C SER A 158 8.71 3.69 21.27
N LEU A 159 8.57 5.02 21.39
CA LEU A 159 7.28 5.67 21.18
C LEU A 159 6.82 5.51 19.72
N ALA A 160 7.71 5.79 18.76
CA ALA A 160 7.48 5.61 17.33
C ALA A 160 7.28 4.13 16.96
N LEU A 161 8.12 3.23 17.46
CA LEU A 161 7.99 1.80 17.13
C LEU A 161 6.74 1.18 17.74
N ASP A 162 6.33 1.59 18.94
CA ASP A 162 5.08 1.14 19.57
C ASP A 162 3.86 1.60 18.76
N TYR A 163 3.87 2.85 18.29
CA TYR A 163 2.85 3.37 17.36
C TYR A 163 2.79 2.55 16.06
N PHE A 164 3.94 2.28 15.43
CA PHE A 164 4.00 1.42 14.24
C PHE A 164 3.45 0.01 14.50
N ARG A 165 3.91 -0.63 15.59
CA ARG A 165 3.50 -1.98 16.01
C ARG A 165 1.99 -2.12 16.19
N LYS A 166 1.37 -1.13 16.83
CA LYS A 166 -0.05 -1.19 17.20
C LYS A 166 -0.98 -0.62 16.16
N LEU A 167 -0.57 0.36 15.34
CA LEU A 167 -1.45 0.99 14.37
C LEU A 167 -1.14 0.60 12.92
N CYS A 168 0.13 0.48 12.56
CA CYS A 168 0.57 0.33 11.15
C CYS A 168 0.92 -1.10 10.73
N ALA A 169 1.33 -1.96 11.67
CA ALA A 169 1.93 -3.26 11.36
C ALA A 169 0.98 -4.32 10.74
N THR A 170 -0.26 -3.98 10.39
CA THR A 170 -1.07 -4.88 9.54
C THR A 170 -0.72 -4.85 8.05
N CYS A 171 0.18 -3.94 7.62
CA CYS A 171 0.42 -3.68 6.19
C CYS A 171 1.73 -4.26 5.63
N HIS A 172 2.52 -5.01 6.40
CA HIS A 172 3.79 -5.59 5.92
C HIS A 172 3.64 -7.05 5.47
N LEU A 173 4.59 -7.55 4.65
CA LEU A 173 4.51 -8.91 4.09
C LEU A 173 4.76 -10.04 5.10
N TRP A 174 5.47 -9.78 6.19
CA TRP A 174 5.69 -10.76 7.28
C TRP A 174 4.45 -11.11 8.09
N LYS A 175 3.36 -10.33 7.98
CA LYS A 175 2.14 -10.58 8.73
C LYS A 175 1.60 -11.94 8.31
N GLN A 176 1.14 -12.75 9.26
CA GLN A 176 0.53 -14.02 8.91
C GLN A 176 -0.88 -13.77 8.38
N LYS A 177 -1.26 -14.55 7.37
CA LYS A 177 -2.65 -14.56 6.90
C LYS A 177 -3.48 -15.31 7.95
N ASN A 178 -4.65 -14.77 8.30
CA ASN A 178 -5.57 -15.33 9.30
C ASN A 178 -5.06 -15.41 10.76
N ASP A 179 -4.15 -14.52 11.15
CA ASP A 179 -3.56 -14.50 12.50
C ASP A 179 -4.31 -13.65 13.55
N LEU A 180 -5.42 -13.02 13.15
CA LEU A 180 -6.23 -12.14 13.99
C LEU A 180 -7.69 -12.62 14.04
N PRO A 181 -7.95 -13.84 14.55
CA PRO A 181 -9.31 -14.38 14.60
C PRO A 181 -10.23 -13.48 15.42
N GLY A 182 -11.47 -13.30 14.94
CA GLY A 182 -12.46 -12.43 15.58
C GLY A 182 -12.33 -10.94 15.26
N LEU A 183 -11.27 -10.51 14.57
CA LEU A 183 -11.21 -9.19 13.93
C LEU A 183 -11.81 -9.25 12.50
N PRO A 184 -12.25 -8.10 11.94
CA PRO A 184 -12.80 -8.06 10.59
C PRO A 184 -11.92 -8.79 9.56
N GLU A 185 -12.55 -9.52 8.63
CA GLU A 185 -11.88 -10.40 7.65
C GLU A 185 -10.76 -9.67 6.89
N PHE A 186 -10.98 -8.40 6.58
CA PHE A 186 -10.00 -7.49 5.98
C PHE A 186 -8.61 -7.49 6.66
N PHE A 187 -8.53 -7.64 7.99
CA PHE A 187 -7.23 -7.76 8.67
C PHE A 187 -6.60 -9.14 8.49
N ASN A 188 -7.41 -10.18 8.46
CA ASN A 188 -6.98 -11.56 8.25
C ASN A 188 -6.53 -11.81 6.80
N ASP A 189 -7.02 -11.02 5.86
CA ASP A 189 -6.71 -11.14 4.44
C ASP A 189 -5.37 -10.55 4.00
N LYS A 190 -4.70 -9.81 4.88
CA LYS A 190 -3.40 -9.20 4.60
C LYS A 190 -2.24 -10.13 4.93
N GLY A 191 -1.08 -9.85 4.33
CA GLY A 191 0.15 -10.57 4.60
C GLY A 191 0.17 -11.98 3.98
N GLY A 192 1.07 -12.82 4.50
CA GLY A 192 1.31 -14.17 4.02
C GLY A 192 2.42 -14.27 2.96
N GLY A 193 3.36 -13.31 2.93
CA GLY A 193 4.49 -13.29 1.99
C GLY A 193 4.05 -13.34 0.53
N CYS A 194 4.44 -14.38 -0.20
CA CYS A 194 4.07 -14.58 -1.60
C CYS A 194 2.55 -14.64 -1.81
N SER A 195 1.82 -15.22 -0.85
CA SER A 195 0.36 -15.34 -0.91
C SER A 195 -0.35 -14.00 -0.69
N ALA A 196 0.32 -12.95 -0.21
CA ALA A 196 -0.29 -11.63 -0.08
C ALA A 196 -0.81 -11.11 -1.44
N CYS A 197 -0.05 -11.40 -2.50
CA CYS A 197 -0.34 -10.94 -3.85
C CYS A 197 -0.82 -12.06 -4.78
N HIS A 198 -0.25 -13.26 -4.68
CA HIS A 198 -0.54 -14.34 -5.65
C HIS A 198 -1.79 -15.16 -5.30
N PHE A 199 -2.39 -14.95 -4.13
CA PHE A 199 -3.60 -15.63 -3.71
C PHE A 199 -4.83 -15.14 -4.48
N ALA A 200 -5.58 -16.08 -5.05
CA ALA A 200 -6.88 -15.83 -5.66
C ALA A 200 -7.87 -16.95 -5.28
N LEU A 201 -9.10 -16.59 -4.93
CA LEU A 201 -10.16 -17.57 -4.73
C LEU A 201 -10.80 -17.93 -6.08
N PRO A 202 -11.16 -19.20 -6.31
CA PRO A 202 -11.89 -19.58 -7.51
C PRO A 202 -13.23 -18.85 -7.59
N GLY A 203 -13.45 -18.10 -8.67
CA GLY A 203 -14.74 -17.43 -8.94
C GLY A 203 -14.94 -16.05 -8.30
N THR A 204 -13.96 -15.48 -7.59
CA THR A 204 -14.08 -14.13 -7.00
C THR A 204 -13.63 -13.03 -7.98
N HIS A 205 -14.35 -11.89 -8.03
CA HIS A 205 -14.03 -10.74 -8.89
C HIS A 205 -13.17 -9.65 -8.19
N SER A 206 -12.51 -8.80 -8.98
CA SER A 206 -11.44 -7.87 -8.53
C SER A 206 -11.90 -6.64 -7.73
N LYS A 207 -13.20 -6.28 -7.72
CA LYS A 207 -13.72 -5.15 -6.92
C LYS A 207 -14.49 -5.58 -5.69
N GLU A 208 -15.23 -6.69 -5.78
CA GLU A 208 -16.11 -7.19 -4.71
C GLU A 208 -15.35 -7.35 -3.39
N PHE A 209 -14.11 -7.85 -3.46
CA PHE A 209 -13.27 -8.07 -2.29
C PHE A 209 -12.96 -6.81 -1.47
N VAL A 210 -12.89 -5.64 -2.11
CA VAL A 210 -12.51 -4.38 -1.44
C VAL A 210 -13.70 -3.71 -0.77
N LEU A 211 -14.92 -4.00 -1.25
CA LEU A 211 -16.15 -3.30 -0.92
C LEU A 211 -17.07 -4.09 0.04
N VAL A 212 -16.55 -5.18 0.61
CA VAL A 212 -17.31 -6.00 1.57
C VAL A 212 -17.45 -5.22 2.88
N ALA A 213 -18.68 -5.00 3.31
CA ALA A 213 -18.99 -4.39 4.59
C ALA A 213 -18.71 -5.37 5.74
N ASP A 214 -18.35 -4.86 6.92
CA ASP A 214 -17.96 -5.71 8.06
C ASP A 214 -19.10 -6.61 8.55
N ASP A 215 -20.34 -6.25 8.28
CA ASP A 215 -21.57 -6.98 8.60
C ASP A 215 -22.03 -7.92 7.48
N THR A 216 -21.38 -7.89 6.32
CA THR A 216 -21.62 -8.82 5.20
C THR A 216 -20.68 -10.02 5.25
N ALA A 217 -20.37 -10.51 6.45
CA ALA A 217 -19.80 -11.84 6.61
C ALA A 217 -20.63 -12.80 5.75
N SER A 218 -19.97 -13.68 4.99
CA SER A 218 -20.68 -14.69 4.23
C SER A 218 -21.52 -15.52 5.21
N ASP A 219 -22.82 -15.26 5.26
CA ASP A 219 -23.81 -15.98 6.08
C ASP A 219 -23.94 -17.47 5.70
N ASP A 220 -23.12 -17.97 4.78
CA ASP A 220 -23.02 -19.37 4.40
C ASP A 220 -21.89 -20.08 5.17
N GLU A 221 -21.92 -20.03 6.51
CA GLU A 221 -21.32 -21.09 7.34
C GLU A 221 -22.23 -22.33 7.33
N ASP A 222 -22.50 -22.86 6.14
CA ASP A 222 -22.77 -24.29 6.07
C ASP A 222 -21.41 -24.98 6.28
N GLU A 223 -21.08 -25.26 7.55
CA GLU A 223 -19.85 -25.98 7.96
C GLU A 223 -19.65 -27.31 7.19
N THR A 224 -20.69 -27.79 6.50
CA THR A 224 -20.66 -29.01 5.69
C THR A 224 -20.12 -28.81 4.27
N LYS A 225 -20.01 -27.57 3.75
CA LYS A 225 -19.43 -27.30 2.43
C LYS A 225 -17.90 -27.17 2.50
N LYS A 226 -17.19 -28.08 1.81
CA LYS A 226 -15.73 -27.97 1.60
C LYS A 226 -15.39 -26.63 0.94
N LYS A 227 -14.63 -25.78 1.64
CA LYS A 227 -14.08 -24.54 1.07
C LYS A 227 -13.15 -24.89 -0.10
N PRO A 228 -13.25 -24.19 -1.24
CA PRO A 228 -12.37 -24.47 -2.39
C PRO A 228 -10.93 -24.10 -2.05
N HIS A 229 -9.98 -24.90 -2.55
CA HIS A 229 -8.57 -24.57 -2.42
C HIS A 229 -8.24 -23.31 -3.23
N PRO A 230 -7.52 -22.34 -2.66
CA PRO A 230 -7.11 -21.13 -3.36
C PRO A 230 -6.12 -21.41 -4.49
N TYR A 231 -6.09 -20.53 -5.49
CA TYR A 231 -5.15 -20.55 -6.60
C TYR A 231 -3.95 -19.65 -6.32
N ILE A 232 -2.80 -19.99 -6.92
CA ILE A 232 -1.60 -19.15 -6.95
C ILE A 232 -1.41 -18.65 -8.38
N THR A 233 -1.63 -17.35 -8.59
CA THR A 233 -1.69 -16.78 -9.95
C THR A 233 -0.71 -15.64 -10.15
N LYS A 234 -0.11 -15.59 -11.34
CA LYS A 234 0.62 -14.40 -11.82
C LYS A 234 -0.31 -13.29 -12.35
N LYS A 235 -1.59 -13.60 -12.61
CA LYS A 235 -2.61 -12.64 -13.03
C LYS A 235 -3.22 -11.96 -11.80
N VAL A 236 -2.42 -11.13 -11.14
CA VAL A 236 -2.79 -10.46 -9.89
C VAL A 236 -3.67 -9.24 -10.18
N GLY A 237 -4.93 -9.29 -9.77
CA GLY A 237 -5.85 -8.14 -9.86
C GLY A 237 -5.61 -7.10 -8.76
N SER A 238 -6.09 -5.87 -8.99
CA SER A 238 -5.86 -4.73 -8.08
C SER A 238 -6.45 -4.92 -6.68
N SER A 239 -7.46 -5.79 -6.50
CA SER A 239 -7.98 -6.14 -5.16
C SER A 239 -6.88 -6.57 -4.20
N ASN A 240 -5.92 -7.37 -4.67
CA ASN A 240 -4.83 -7.88 -3.84
C ASN A 240 -3.90 -6.74 -3.38
N CYS A 241 -3.68 -5.74 -4.22
CA CYS A 241 -2.91 -4.54 -3.88
C CYS A 241 -3.69 -3.64 -2.90
N VAL A 242 -4.98 -3.45 -3.17
CA VAL A 242 -5.83 -2.51 -2.43
C VAL A 242 -6.08 -2.98 -1.00
N ARG A 243 -5.97 -4.27 -0.67
CA ARG A 243 -5.96 -4.78 0.73
C ARG A 243 -5.06 -3.98 1.67
N CYS A 244 -3.89 -3.57 1.20
CA CYS A 244 -2.96 -2.73 1.95
C CYS A 244 -3.00 -1.26 1.48
N HIS A 245 -3.09 -1.01 0.17
CA HIS A 245 -3.02 0.34 -0.41
C HIS A 245 -4.34 1.13 -0.38
N ASN A 246 -5.23 0.89 0.59
CA ASN A 246 -6.50 1.61 0.75
C ASN A 246 -6.53 2.68 1.87
N ARG A 247 -5.47 2.80 2.70
CA ARG A 247 -5.40 3.79 3.81
C ARG A 247 -4.27 4.79 3.63
N SER A 248 -3.02 4.35 3.64
CA SER A 248 -1.85 5.23 3.55
C SER A 248 -1.76 5.87 2.16
N GLY A 249 -2.11 7.16 2.06
CA GLY A 249 -2.23 7.90 0.80
C GLY A 249 -3.44 7.54 -0.07
N ARG A 250 -4.19 6.49 0.28
CA ARG A 250 -5.42 6.01 -0.40
C ARG A 250 -5.24 5.70 -1.89
N ILE A 251 -4.00 5.43 -2.32
CA ILE A 251 -3.63 5.28 -3.73
C ILE A 251 -4.46 4.22 -4.47
N GLY A 252 -4.61 3.04 -3.88
CA GLY A 252 -5.34 1.94 -4.52
C GLY A 252 -6.81 2.26 -4.74
N ILE A 253 -7.47 2.89 -3.76
CA ILE A 253 -8.87 3.28 -3.88
C ILE A 253 -9.04 4.50 -4.78
N SER A 254 -8.09 5.45 -4.78
CA SER A 254 -8.11 6.61 -5.67
C SER A 254 -8.00 6.21 -7.14
N TYR A 255 -7.12 5.25 -7.46
CA TYR A 255 -7.00 4.66 -8.79
C TYR A 255 -8.32 4.12 -9.31
N MET A 256 -9.12 3.53 -8.41
CA MET A 256 -10.42 2.95 -8.71
C MET A 256 -11.59 3.95 -8.68
N GLY A 257 -11.32 5.24 -8.42
CA GLY A 257 -12.36 6.27 -8.30
C GLY A 257 -13.16 6.18 -7.01
N ILE A 258 -12.57 5.63 -5.95
CA ILE A 258 -13.20 5.49 -4.63
C ILE A 258 -12.60 6.52 -3.69
N PHE A 259 -13.44 7.39 -3.13
CA PHE A 259 -13.07 8.35 -2.10
C PHE A 259 -13.71 7.97 -0.77
N GLU A 260 -12.87 7.65 0.21
CA GLU A 260 -13.30 7.42 1.59
C GLU A 260 -13.88 8.71 2.17
N SER A 261 -15.16 8.66 2.59
CA SER A 261 -15.81 9.76 3.30
C SER A 261 -15.31 9.86 4.75
N GLU A 262 -15.60 10.98 5.42
CA GLU A 262 -15.30 11.21 6.84
C GLU A 262 -16.09 10.30 7.82
N GLY A 263 -16.56 9.12 7.39
CA GLY A 263 -17.22 8.13 8.23
C GLY A 263 -18.68 8.44 8.58
N TYR A 264 -19.25 9.56 8.11
CA TYR A 264 -20.61 10.01 8.46
C TYR A 264 -21.75 9.31 7.70
N GLY A 265 -21.50 8.20 6.99
CA GLY A 265 -22.54 7.51 6.22
C GLY A 265 -23.11 8.32 5.05
N THR A 266 -22.44 9.42 4.69
CA THR A 266 -22.84 10.32 3.60
C THR A 266 -22.16 9.95 2.29
N PRO A 267 -22.86 10.10 1.15
CA PRO A 267 -24.15 10.75 0.99
C PRO A 267 -25.30 9.83 1.41
N PHE A 268 -26.33 10.40 2.04
CA PHE A 268 -27.55 9.67 2.33
C PHE A 268 -28.26 9.32 1.01
N LYS A 269 -28.66 8.07 0.85
CA LYS A 269 -29.46 7.57 -0.29
C LYS A 269 -30.85 7.25 0.24
N ASP A 270 -31.86 7.94 -0.30
CA ASP A 270 -33.27 7.78 0.11
C ASP A 270 -33.52 7.95 1.63
N GLY A 271 -32.73 8.81 2.29
CA GLY A 271 -32.83 9.05 3.73
C GLY A 271 -32.14 8.00 4.62
N ALA A 272 -31.46 7.02 4.03
CA ALA A 272 -30.61 6.05 4.71
C ALA A 272 -29.12 6.32 4.44
N VAL A 273 -28.24 5.81 5.30
CA VAL A 273 -26.78 5.81 5.05
C VAL A 273 -26.48 5.04 3.77
N THR A 274 -25.43 5.45 3.05
CA THR A 274 -25.02 4.73 1.83
C THR A 274 -24.67 3.26 2.13
N GLU A 275 -25.02 2.38 1.20
CA GLU A 275 -24.62 0.96 1.20
C GLU A 275 -23.14 0.77 0.77
N ASN A 276 -22.54 1.81 0.21
CA ASN A 276 -21.15 1.81 -0.23
C ASN A 276 -20.20 1.88 0.96
N GLN A 277 -19.69 0.73 1.36
CA GLN A 277 -18.80 0.59 2.51
C GLN A 277 -17.50 -0.13 2.17
N LEU A 278 -16.41 0.34 2.76
CA LEU A 278 -15.11 -0.31 2.87
C LEU A 278 -15.01 -0.98 4.24
N PRO A 279 -14.15 -1.99 4.41
CA PRO A 279 -13.89 -2.61 5.69
C PRO A 279 -13.50 -1.62 6.80
N GLY A 280 -13.98 -1.89 8.02
CA GLY A 280 -13.84 -1.04 9.19
C GLY A 280 -14.87 0.09 9.27
N ARG A 281 -16.11 -0.14 8.81
CA ARG A 281 -17.24 0.81 8.78
C ARG A 281 -16.91 2.14 8.10
N ARG A 282 -16.13 2.07 7.01
CA ARG A 282 -15.67 3.24 6.26
C ARG A 282 -16.53 3.44 5.02
N PHE A 283 -17.38 4.46 5.02
CA PHE A 283 -18.24 4.75 3.87
C PHE A 283 -17.46 5.46 2.77
N TYR A 284 -17.86 5.26 1.51
CA TYR A 284 -17.18 5.88 0.38
C TYR A 284 -18.12 6.45 -0.68
N LEU A 285 -17.54 7.35 -1.47
CA LEU A 285 -18.11 7.96 -2.65
C LEU A 285 -17.42 7.40 -3.90
N GLU A 286 -18.20 7.16 -4.95
CA GLU A 286 -17.66 6.92 -6.28
C GLU A 286 -17.50 8.26 -7.01
N ILE A 287 -16.31 8.46 -7.56
CA ILE A 287 -15.88 9.65 -8.29
C ILE A 287 -15.09 9.22 -9.53
N ALA A 288 -14.54 10.19 -10.27
CA ALA A 288 -13.74 9.88 -11.45
C ALA A 288 -12.49 9.05 -11.08
N ASP A 289 -12.43 7.83 -11.59
CA ASP A 289 -11.28 6.94 -11.51
C ASP A 289 -10.14 7.39 -12.42
N ASP A 290 -8.97 6.78 -12.25
CA ASP A 290 -7.85 7.02 -13.15
C ASP A 290 -8.20 6.53 -14.56
N ILE A 291 -7.81 7.29 -15.59
CA ILE A 291 -8.08 6.93 -16.99
C ILE A 291 -7.52 5.57 -17.41
N HIS A 292 -6.47 5.09 -16.75
CA HIS A 292 -5.91 3.76 -16.99
C HIS A 292 -6.84 2.68 -16.40
N HIS A 293 -7.31 2.87 -15.17
CA HIS A 293 -8.31 1.98 -14.55
C HIS A 293 -9.62 1.98 -15.34
N ALA A 294 -10.11 3.15 -15.75
CA ALA A 294 -11.33 3.28 -16.56
C ALA A 294 -11.25 2.50 -17.88
N LYS A 295 -10.04 2.25 -18.39
CA LYS A 295 -9.80 1.45 -19.60
C LYS A 295 -9.64 -0.05 -19.33
N GLY A 296 -9.60 -0.46 -18.07
CA GLY A 296 -9.47 -1.84 -17.60
C GLY A 296 -8.06 -2.23 -17.16
N MET A 297 -7.13 -1.28 -16.99
CA MET A 297 -5.77 -1.62 -16.55
C MET A 297 -5.70 -1.88 -15.05
N GLU A 298 -4.98 -2.91 -14.67
CA GLU A 298 -4.71 -3.33 -13.29
C GLU A 298 -3.36 -2.75 -12.79
N CYS A 299 -3.12 -2.72 -11.48
CA CYS A 299 -1.88 -2.16 -10.91
C CYS A 299 -0.61 -2.75 -11.56
N ILE A 300 -0.61 -4.06 -11.80
CA ILE A 300 0.55 -4.77 -12.36
C ILE A 300 0.77 -4.49 -13.84
N ASP A 301 -0.17 -3.87 -14.55
CA ASP A 301 0.03 -3.52 -15.96
C ASP A 301 1.10 -2.42 -16.13
N CYS A 302 1.22 -1.55 -15.12
CA CYS A 302 2.24 -0.52 -15.00
C CYS A 302 3.40 -0.99 -14.11
N HIS A 303 3.10 -1.41 -12.87
CA HIS A 303 4.13 -1.76 -11.89
C HIS A 303 4.85 -3.06 -12.26
N THR A 304 6.17 -3.01 -12.31
CA THR A 304 6.96 -4.14 -12.80
C THR A 304 7.24 -5.16 -11.69
N ARG A 305 7.68 -6.35 -12.10
CA ARG A 305 8.04 -7.40 -11.16
C ARG A 305 9.17 -6.98 -10.21
N ASN A 306 10.24 -6.38 -10.74
CA ASN A 306 11.40 -5.98 -9.94
C ASN A 306 11.08 -4.75 -9.07
N GLU A 307 10.13 -3.93 -9.48
CA GLU A 307 9.62 -2.84 -8.66
C GLU A 307 8.74 -3.33 -7.51
N ILE A 308 7.86 -4.31 -7.73
CA ILE A 308 6.97 -4.83 -6.69
C ILE A 308 7.71 -5.81 -5.77
N MET A 309 8.30 -6.87 -6.35
CA MET A 309 8.94 -7.95 -5.60
C MET A 309 10.36 -7.60 -5.16
N GLY A 310 10.90 -6.46 -5.59
CA GLY A 310 12.30 -6.09 -5.40
C GLY A 310 13.23 -6.65 -6.47
N ASP A 311 14.39 -6.02 -6.62
CA ASP A 311 15.48 -6.47 -7.50
C ASP A 311 16.62 -7.14 -6.72
N GLY A 312 16.48 -7.23 -5.38
CA GLY A 312 17.49 -7.76 -4.46
C GLY A 312 18.24 -6.67 -3.69
N THR A 313 18.12 -5.41 -4.12
CA THR A 313 18.66 -4.26 -3.39
C THR A 313 17.71 -3.88 -2.26
N SER A 314 18.26 -3.58 -1.08
CA SER A 314 17.48 -3.06 0.05
C SER A 314 17.51 -1.53 0.02
N TYR A 315 16.42 -0.94 -0.45
CA TYR A 315 16.25 0.50 -0.55
C TYR A 315 15.78 1.11 0.78
N ALA A 316 16.21 2.34 1.07
CA ALA A 316 15.69 3.11 2.20
C ALA A 316 14.39 3.83 1.83
N HIS A 317 14.25 4.25 0.57
CA HIS A 317 13.13 5.06 0.11
C HIS A 317 12.49 4.49 -1.17
N TYR A 318 11.19 4.78 -1.35
CA TYR A 318 10.41 4.17 -2.45
C TYR A 318 10.79 4.74 -3.81
N GLU A 319 11.21 6.00 -3.87
CA GLU A 319 11.67 6.68 -5.07
C GLU A 319 12.92 6.01 -5.68
N ASP A 320 13.76 5.36 -4.87
CA ASP A 320 14.92 4.59 -5.33
C ASP A 320 14.53 3.23 -5.92
N GLN A 321 13.44 2.64 -5.43
CA GLN A 321 12.92 1.37 -5.92
C GLN A 321 12.10 1.56 -7.21
N LEU A 322 11.38 2.69 -7.33
CA LEU A 322 10.49 3.04 -8.44
C LEU A 322 11.25 3.14 -9.78
N GLU A 323 10.80 2.39 -10.78
CA GLU A 323 11.32 2.42 -12.14
C GLU A 323 10.26 2.83 -13.18
N ILE A 324 8.97 2.62 -12.90
CA ILE A 324 7.90 2.99 -13.82
C ILE A 324 7.78 4.53 -13.93
N SER A 325 7.41 4.99 -15.13
CA SER A 325 7.13 6.41 -15.37
C SER A 325 6.15 6.57 -16.51
N CYS A 326 5.51 7.74 -16.59
CA CYS A 326 4.61 8.08 -17.69
C CYS A 326 5.31 7.93 -19.06
N LYS A 327 6.58 8.34 -19.16
CA LYS A 327 7.39 8.25 -20.39
C LYS A 327 7.68 6.80 -20.80
N ALA A 328 7.68 5.85 -19.87
CA ALA A 328 7.87 4.45 -20.21
C ALA A 328 6.82 3.93 -21.21
N CYS A 329 5.61 4.50 -21.18
CA CYS A 329 4.50 4.12 -22.07
C CYS A 329 4.13 5.23 -23.07
N HIS A 330 4.32 6.49 -22.69
CA HIS A 330 3.89 7.65 -23.48
C HIS A 330 5.03 8.33 -24.25
N ASP A 331 6.27 7.83 -24.24
CA ASP A 331 7.32 8.35 -25.12
C ASP A 331 7.10 7.93 -26.59
N LYS A 332 7.80 8.61 -27.52
CA LYS A 332 7.85 8.20 -28.94
C LYS A 332 8.44 6.80 -29.10
N ASN A 333 9.39 6.44 -28.25
CA ASN A 333 10.01 5.12 -28.17
C ASN A 333 9.71 4.48 -26.80
N PRO A 334 8.48 3.98 -26.58
CA PRO A 334 8.08 3.43 -25.29
C PRO A 334 8.74 2.06 -25.03
N GLY A 335 8.62 1.58 -23.81
CA GLY A 335 9.03 0.23 -23.40
C GLY A 335 10.23 0.18 -22.47
N LYS A 336 10.85 1.31 -22.11
CA LYS A 336 11.96 1.37 -21.15
C LYS A 336 11.57 2.10 -19.86
N THR A 337 11.95 1.50 -18.74
CA THR A 337 11.79 2.08 -17.39
C THR A 337 12.92 3.09 -17.08
N ARG A 338 12.81 3.79 -15.95
CA ARG A 338 13.86 4.71 -15.44
C ARG A 338 15.18 4.00 -15.14
N LYS A 339 15.14 2.67 -14.91
CA LYS A 339 16.31 1.81 -14.67
C LYS A 339 16.77 1.06 -15.94
N ASP A 340 16.40 1.57 -17.12
CA ASP A 340 16.74 1.00 -18.43
C ASP A 340 16.28 -0.45 -18.64
N GLN A 341 15.27 -0.91 -17.90
CA GLN A 341 14.68 -2.23 -18.07
C GLN A 341 13.56 -2.20 -19.10
N PHE A 342 13.44 -3.26 -19.90
CA PHE A 342 12.35 -3.39 -20.86
C PHE A 342 11.06 -3.87 -20.18
N LEU A 343 9.97 -3.16 -20.44
CA LEU A 343 8.62 -3.61 -20.08
C LEU A 343 8.25 -4.83 -20.93
N THR A 344 7.82 -5.90 -20.28
CA THR A 344 7.52 -7.18 -20.93
C THR A 344 6.17 -7.19 -21.66
N ASN A 345 5.37 -6.15 -21.49
CA ASN A 345 4.01 -6.06 -22.01
C ASN A 345 3.82 -4.87 -22.98
N ILE A 346 4.90 -4.44 -23.66
CA ILE A 346 4.85 -3.39 -24.67
C ILE A 346 5.09 -4.01 -26.05
N GLU A 347 4.18 -3.74 -26.97
CA GLU A 347 4.28 -4.15 -28.37
C GLU A 347 4.51 -2.94 -29.26
N ILE A 348 5.61 -2.96 -30.00
CA ILE A 348 5.94 -1.95 -31.01
C ILE A 348 5.69 -2.57 -32.39
N THR A 349 4.76 -1.98 -33.15
CA THR A 349 4.37 -2.45 -34.48
C THR A 349 4.43 -1.33 -35.50
N LYS A 350 4.25 -1.63 -36.80
CA LYS A 350 4.21 -0.58 -37.84
C LYS A 350 2.95 0.28 -37.71
N GLU A 351 1.88 -0.28 -37.15
CA GLU A 351 0.56 0.33 -37.00
C GLU A 351 0.46 1.19 -35.73
N GLY A 352 1.40 1.05 -34.79
CA GLY A 352 1.44 1.82 -33.54
C GLY A 352 2.08 1.06 -32.39
N ASN A 353 2.08 1.71 -31.22
CA ASN A 353 2.58 1.15 -29.96
C ASN A 353 1.41 0.77 -29.05
N TYR A 354 1.54 -0.36 -28.37
CA TYR A 354 0.48 -0.92 -27.55
C TYR A 354 1.02 -1.47 -26.23
N LEU A 355 0.20 -1.41 -25.18
CA LEU A 355 0.39 -2.12 -23.93
C LEU A 355 -0.59 -3.30 -23.89
N LEU A 356 -0.09 -4.47 -23.51
CA LEU A 356 -0.90 -5.66 -23.27
C LEU A 356 -1.19 -5.79 -21.76
N GLY A 357 -2.46 -5.92 -21.40
CA GLY A 357 -2.86 -6.19 -20.01
C GLY A 357 -2.31 -7.53 -19.55
N LYS A 358 -1.71 -7.59 -18.36
CA LYS A 358 -1.11 -8.81 -17.79
C LYS A 358 -2.15 -9.72 -17.16
N VAL A 359 -3.35 -9.20 -16.86
CA VAL A 359 -4.47 -9.94 -16.30
C VAL A 359 -5.46 -10.36 -17.38
N ASP A 360 -6.00 -9.39 -18.12
CA ASP A 360 -7.07 -9.59 -19.10
C ASP A 360 -6.58 -9.82 -20.54
N GLU A 361 -5.27 -9.66 -20.80
CA GLU A 361 -4.65 -9.77 -22.13
C GLU A 361 -5.24 -8.79 -23.15
N LYS A 362 -5.89 -7.72 -22.68
CA LYS A 362 -6.45 -6.69 -23.54
C LYS A 362 -5.36 -5.78 -24.07
N ARG A 363 -5.50 -5.38 -25.33
CA ARG A 363 -4.57 -4.47 -26.00
C ARG A 363 -5.02 -3.01 -25.81
N HIS A 364 -4.13 -2.17 -25.30
CA HIS A 364 -4.34 -0.74 -25.07
C HIS A 364 -3.41 0.08 -25.96
N THR A 365 -3.95 1.01 -26.75
CA THR A 365 -3.14 1.91 -27.59
C THR A 365 -2.37 2.93 -26.74
N LEU A 366 -1.06 3.03 -26.97
CA LEU A 366 -0.20 4.01 -26.34
C LEU A 366 -0.20 5.31 -27.14
N LYS A 367 -0.64 6.40 -26.49
CA LYS A 367 -0.66 7.74 -27.09
C LYS A 367 0.60 8.50 -26.71
N VAL A 368 1.22 9.15 -27.68
CA VAL A 368 2.33 10.09 -27.43
C VAL A 368 1.79 11.44 -26.94
N PRO A 369 2.62 12.28 -26.28
CA PRO A 369 2.18 13.52 -25.70
C PRO A 369 1.83 14.52 -26.81
N LYS A 370 0.85 15.40 -26.56
CA LYS A 370 0.36 16.36 -27.56
C LYS A 370 1.39 17.47 -27.78
N GLU A 371 1.88 17.60 -29.01
CA GLU A 371 2.78 18.68 -29.45
C GLU A 371 2.11 20.06 -29.25
N GLY A 372 2.89 21.07 -28.84
CA GLY A 372 2.43 22.42 -28.50
C GLY A 372 1.84 22.55 -27.10
N VAL A 373 1.44 21.45 -26.47
CA VAL A 373 0.87 21.43 -25.10
C VAL A 373 1.85 20.77 -24.14
N CYS A 374 2.22 19.52 -24.39
CA CYS A 374 3.09 18.74 -23.50
C CYS A 374 4.57 19.16 -23.58
N ASN A 375 4.96 19.90 -24.60
CA ASN A 375 6.28 20.51 -24.73
C ASN A 375 6.24 22.05 -24.64
N PHE A 376 5.15 22.60 -24.09
CA PHE A 376 5.02 24.05 -23.87
C PHE A 376 6.18 24.55 -23.00
N ALA A 377 6.88 25.59 -23.47
CA ALA A 377 8.15 26.02 -22.88
C ALA A 377 8.00 26.46 -21.41
N GLY A 378 6.89 27.11 -21.06
CA GLY A 378 6.62 27.55 -19.68
C GLY A 378 6.33 26.42 -18.70
N HIS A 379 6.00 25.20 -19.18
CA HIS A 379 5.63 24.05 -18.34
C HIS A 379 6.67 22.93 -18.38
N LYS A 380 7.90 23.19 -18.83
CA LYS A 380 8.96 22.17 -18.89
C LYS A 380 9.25 21.49 -17.55
N ARG A 381 9.02 22.20 -16.44
CA ARG A 381 9.22 21.71 -15.07
C ARG A 381 7.99 20.97 -14.52
N VAL A 382 6.83 21.08 -15.15
CA VAL A 382 5.57 20.46 -14.65
C VAL A 382 5.58 18.97 -14.97
N THR A 383 5.44 18.12 -13.96
CA THR A 383 5.33 16.67 -14.19
C THR A 383 3.97 16.29 -14.79
N CYS A 384 3.91 15.14 -15.45
CA CYS A 384 2.69 14.69 -16.12
C CYS A 384 1.52 14.57 -15.13
N GLU A 385 1.76 14.00 -13.95
CA GLU A 385 0.77 13.82 -12.91
C GLU A 385 0.35 15.16 -12.26
N ALA A 386 1.24 16.14 -12.16
CA ALA A 386 0.88 17.49 -11.70
C ALA A 386 -0.11 18.19 -12.65
N CYS A 387 0.02 17.91 -13.96
CA CYS A 387 -0.90 18.41 -14.99
C CYS A 387 -2.17 17.57 -15.13
N HIS A 388 -2.08 16.24 -15.03
CA HIS A 388 -3.19 15.34 -15.35
C HIS A 388 -4.00 14.81 -14.16
N SER A 389 -3.52 14.97 -12.92
CA SER A 389 -4.31 14.59 -11.73
C SER A 389 -5.25 15.73 -11.37
N THR A 390 -6.56 15.52 -11.52
CA THR A 390 -7.54 16.58 -11.24
C THR A 390 -7.92 16.65 -9.76
N TRP A 391 -7.60 15.60 -9.00
CA TRP A 391 -7.93 15.51 -7.59
C TRP A 391 -6.94 14.62 -6.84
N VAL A 392 -6.85 14.79 -5.53
CA VAL A 392 -6.09 13.89 -4.65
C VAL A 392 -6.76 13.82 -3.28
N ALA A 393 -6.72 12.64 -2.66
CA ALA A 393 -7.19 12.48 -1.29
C ALA A 393 -6.16 13.11 -0.32
N GLN A 394 -6.62 13.95 0.59
CA GLN A 394 -5.76 14.65 1.55
C GLN A 394 -6.31 14.47 2.95
N CYS A 395 -5.49 13.91 3.84
CA CYS A 395 -5.83 13.65 5.22
C CYS A 395 -5.12 14.68 6.09
N TYR A 396 -5.86 15.60 6.67
CA TYR A 396 -5.32 16.72 7.43
C TYR A 396 -5.39 16.45 8.94
N GLY A 397 -4.28 16.75 9.63
CA GLY A 397 -4.10 16.63 11.08
C GLY A 397 -4.42 15.23 11.65
N CYS A 398 -3.41 14.37 11.78
CA CYS A 398 -3.47 13.10 12.50
C CYS A 398 -3.28 13.33 14.00
N HIS A 399 -4.28 12.99 14.81
CA HIS A 399 -4.22 13.12 16.27
C HIS A 399 -3.89 11.75 16.86
N ALA A 400 -2.70 11.60 17.42
CA ALA A 400 -2.24 10.35 18.01
C ALA A 400 -2.05 10.51 19.52
N LYS A 401 -2.84 9.77 20.29
CA LYS A 401 -2.73 9.74 21.75
C LYS A 401 -2.26 8.38 22.23
N ARG A 402 -1.21 8.35 23.05
CA ARG A 402 -0.79 7.17 23.82
C ARG A 402 -1.21 7.32 25.27
N ASP A 403 -1.98 6.36 25.78
CA ASP A 403 -2.42 6.27 27.16
C ASP A 403 -1.79 5.09 27.88
N ALA A 404 -0.89 5.37 28.83
CA ALA A 404 -0.13 4.34 29.55
C ALA A 404 -1.00 3.50 30.51
N SER A 405 -2.23 3.93 30.84
CA SER A 405 -3.13 3.16 31.71
C SER A 405 -3.82 1.98 31.01
N GLY A 406 -3.85 2.00 29.67
CA GLY A 406 -4.52 1.00 28.85
C GLY A 406 -3.55 0.03 28.17
N LYS A 407 -4.13 -1.02 27.57
CA LYS A 407 -3.43 -2.00 26.73
C LYS A 407 -3.93 -1.94 25.30
N HIS A 408 -3.09 -2.35 24.37
CA HIS A 408 -3.45 -2.47 22.96
C HIS A 408 -2.65 -3.60 22.32
N LEU A 409 -3.32 -4.34 21.44
CA LEU A 409 -2.72 -5.37 20.59
C LEU A 409 -1.54 -4.84 19.76
N ASP A 410 -0.35 -5.34 20.07
CA ASP A 410 0.80 -5.28 19.18
C ASP A 410 0.59 -6.28 18.03
N LYS A 411 0.43 -5.76 16.81
CA LYS A 411 0.13 -6.56 15.61
C LYS A 411 1.34 -7.34 15.08
N LEU A 412 2.55 -7.07 15.57
CA LEU A 412 3.73 -7.86 15.26
C LEU A 412 3.82 -9.10 16.15
N SER A 413 3.66 -8.93 17.47
CA SER A 413 3.76 -10.02 18.44
C SER A 413 2.45 -10.77 18.68
N LEU A 414 1.32 -10.21 18.22
CA LEU A 414 -0.04 -10.71 18.43
C LEU A 414 -0.40 -10.82 19.92
N ALA A 415 0.16 -9.94 20.74
CA ALA A 415 -0.09 -9.86 22.18
C ALA A 415 -0.53 -8.45 22.58
N GLU A 416 -1.41 -8.38 23.58
CA GLU A 416 -1.77 -7.12 24.24
C GLU A 416 -0.57 -6.60 25.03
N THR A 417 -0.08 -5.40 24.69
CA THR A 417 1.03 -4.72 25.38
C THR A 417 0.58 -3.39 25.97
N GLU A 418 1.31 -2.89 26.98
CA GLU A 418 0.97 -1.63 27.67
C GLU A 418 1.05 -0.42 26.73
N GLY A 419 0.18 0.57 26.96
CA GLY A 419 0.06 1.78 26.12
C GLY A 419 -1.06 1.63 25.10
N LEU A 420 -2.24 2.13 25.42
CA LEU A 420 -3.35 2.24 24.49
C LEU A 420 -3.10 3.37 23.50
N TRP A 421 -3.30 3.10 22.21
CA TRP A 421 -3.23 4.15 21.18
C TRP A 421 -4.61 4.46 20.64
N GLU A 422 -4.90 5.75 20.56
CA GLU A 422 -6.08 6.29 19.90
C GLU A 422 -5.61 7.18 18.76
N GLU A 423 -6.13 6.94 17.55
CA GLU A 423 -5.83 7.73 16.36
C GLU A 423 -7.11 8.36 15.82
N GLY A 424 -7.05 9.67 15.61
CA GLY A 424 -8.08 10.45 14.93
C GLY A 424 -7.50 11.27 13.78
N ARG A 425 -8.37 11.86 12.98
CA ARG A 425 -8.00 12.87 11.97
C ARG A 425 -8.86 14.11 12.15
N SER A 426 -8.36 15.25 11.71
CA SER A 426 -9.13 16.50 11.73
C SER A 426 -10.18 16.50 10.61
N TYR A 427 -9.74 16.21 9.38
CA TYR A 427 -10.63 15.99 8.24
C TYR A 427 -9.89 15.39 7.04
N ILE A 428 -10.62 14.66 6.18
CA ILE A 428 -10.21 14.25 4.84
C ILE A 428 -10.93 15.08 3.80
N ARG A 429 -10.23 15.43 2.72
CA ARG A 429 -10.84 16.07 1.56
C ARG A 429 -10.41 15.45 0.25
N TYR A 430 -11.35 15.50 -0.69
CA TYR A 430 -11.12 15.34 -2.11
C TYR A 430 -10.96 16.76 -2.67
N GLU A 431 -9.75 17.13 -3.09
CA GLU A 431 -9.52 18.48 -3.60
C GLU A 431 -8.46 18.50 -4.70
N ARG A 432 -8.43 19.63 -5.43
CA ARG A 432 -7.43 19.96 -6.46
C ARG A 432 -6.01 19.80 -5.92
N PRO A 433 -5.07 19.11 -6.57
CA PRO A 433 -3.74 18.91 -6.00
C PRO A 433 -2.98 20.22 -5.70
N MET A 434 -2.28 20.23 -4.56
CA MET A 434 -1.27 21.24 -4.24
C MET A 434 0.05 20.88 -4.93
N LEU A 435 0.86 21.87 -5.28
CA LEU A 435 2.14 21.68 -5.94
C LEU A 435 3.30 22.15 -5.05
N GLY A 436 4.43 21.45 -5.17
CA GLY A 436 5.71 21.83 -4.61
C GLY A 436 6.82 21.65 -5.64
N VAL A 437 8.05 21.92 -5.24
CA VAL A 437 9.23 21.72 -6.07
C VAL A 437 10.05 20.57 -5.48
N TRP A 438 10.22 19.50 -6.24
CA TRP A 438 11.16 18.42 -5.90
C TRP A 438 12.31 18.50 -6.90
N ASP A 439 13.52 18.77 -6.40
CA ASP A 439 14.67 19.11 -7.21
C ASP A 439 14.38 20.33 -8.10
N ASP A 440 14.14 20.11 -9.39
CA ASP A 440 13.78 21.14 -10.36
C ASP A 440 12.40 20.93 -11.01
N GLU A 441 11.63 19.92 -10.56
CA GLU A 441 10.30 19.60 -11.10
C GLU A 441 9.18 20.05 -10.16
N PHE A 442 8.05 20.46 -10.74
CA PHE A 442 6.82 20.77 -10.03
C PHE A 442 5.98 19.51 -9.89
N VAL A 443 5.87 19.02 -8.66
CA VAL A 443 5.22 17.75 -8.31
C VAL A 443 3.98 18.00 -7.47
N VAL A 444 3.07 17.03 -7.45
CA VAL A 444 1.94 17.03 -6.51
C VAL A 444 2.45 16.80 -5.10
N VAL A 445 2.01 17.64 -4.16
CA VAL A 445 2.25 17.49 -2.73
C VAL A 445 0.94 17.38 -1.96
N THR A 446 0.96 16.61 -0.89
CA THR A 446 -0.17 16.38 0.01
C THR A 446 0.32 16.33 1.45
N PRO A 447 -0.55 16.48 2.45
CA PRO A 447 -0.21 16.12 3.82
C PRO A 447 0.34 14.69 3.87
N GLY A 448 1.60 14.55 4.28
CA GLY A 448 2.25 13.25 4.46
C GLY A 448 1.96 12.70 5.85
N CYS A 449 2.61 13.31 6.84
CA CYS A 449 2.38 13.09 8.27
C CYS A 449 2.15 14.46 8.91
N GLN A 450 0.94 14.72 9.38
CA GLN A 450 0.60 15.93 10.14
C GLN A 450 0.24 15.52 11.55
N ASP A 451 1.25 15.13 12.31
CA ASP A 451 1.04 14.44 13.57
C ASP A 451 0.87 15.46 14.70
N VAL A 452 -0.18 15.30 15.48
CA VAL A 452 -0.42 15.95 16.77
C VAL A 452 -0.34 14.84 17.80
N VAL A 453 0.81 14.73 18.48
CA VAL A 453 1.10 13.60 19.37
C VAL A 453 0.94 14.04 20.82
N THR A 454 0.23 13.23 21.60
CA THR A 454 0.07 13.40 23.06
C THR A 454 0.34 12.08 23.76
N VAL A 455 1.26 12.09 24.72
CA VAL A 455 1.59 10.93 25.56
C VAL A 455 1.12 11.23 26.98
N VAL A 456 0.25 10.36 27.50
CA VAL A 456 -0.27 10.47 28.87
C VAL A 456 0.17 9.30 29.73
N ASN A 457 0.49 9.58 31.00
CA ASN A 457 0.88 8.58 31.98
C ASN A 457 -0.32 7.80 32.54
N ASP A 458 -0.03 6.89 33.47
CA ASP A 458 -1.02 6.04 34.16
C ASP A 458 -2.04 6.83 35.02
N LYS A 459 -1.77 8.11 35.29
CA LYS A 459 -2.66 9.04 36.01
C LYS A 459 -3.46 9.94 35.07
N GLY A 460 -3.26 9.83 33.76
CA GLY A 460 -3.88 10.69 32.76
C GLY A 460 -3.26 12.09 32.63
N GLU A 461 -2.05 12.30 33.16
CA GLU A 461 -1.30 13.55 33.00
C GLU A 461 -0.45 13.49 31.73
N ILE A 462 -0.32 14.62 31.01
CA ILE A 462 0.50 14.71 29.81
C ILE A 462 1.99 14.68 30.20
N GLU A 463 2.72 13.69 29.74
CA GLU A 463 4.18 13.59 29.90
C GLU A 463 4.91 14.28 28.75
N GLU A 464 4.41 14.13 27.53
CA GLU A 464 5.02 14.63 26.31
C GLU A 464 3.94 15.00 25.29
N SER A 465 4.18 16.09 24.55
CA SER A 465 3.38 16.44 23.38
C SER A 465 4.20 17.20 22.37
N PHE A 466 3.98 16.92 21.09
CA PHE A 466 4.62 17.61 19.99
C PHE A 466 3.75 17.58 18.74
N ASP A 467 3.93 18.59 17.89
CA ASP A 467 3.31 18.67 16.57
C ASP A 467 4.38 18.55 15.49
N ARG A 468 4.12 17.70 14.48
CA ARG A 468 5.05 17.47 13.37
C ARG A 468 4.29 17.48 12.04
N PHE A 469 4.26 18.64 11.39
CA PHE A 469 3.51 18.82 10.16
C PHE A 469 4.42 18.75 8.94
N THR A 470 4.21 17.72 8.12
CA THR A 470 5.03 17.43 6.95
C THR A 470 4.18 17.25 5.70
N MET A 471 4.59 17.93 4.63
CA MET A 471 4.07 17.73 3.28
C MET A 471 4.95 16.72 2.53
N ALA A 472 4.31 15.81 1.81
CA ALA A 472 4.97 14.78 1.02
C ALA A 472 4.53 14.85 -0.45
N ALA A 473 5.50 14.64 -1.34
CA ALA A 473 5.21 14.47 -2.75
C ALA A 473 4.61 13.09 -3.01
N ILE A 474 3.66 13.01 -3.93
CA ILE A 474 2.92 11.77 -4.20
C ILE A 474 2.46 11.73 -5.65
N ASN A 475 2.38 10.53 -6.24
CA ASN A 475 1.59 10.32 -7.44
C ASN A 475 0.15 9.97 -7.03
N PRO A 476 -0.85 10.83 -7.32
CA PRO A 476 -2.22 10.63 -6.82
C PRO A 476 -2.93 9.38 -7.35
N HIS A 477 -2.50 8.84 -8.50
CA HIS A 477 -3.23 7.81 -9.25
C HIS A 477 -4.67 8.24 -9.57
N THR A 478 -4.83 9.47 -10.04
CA THR A 478 -6.13 10.06 -10.42
C THR A 478 -6.03 10.72 -11.79
N THR A 479 -5.13 10.23 -12.63
CA THR A 479 -4.79 10.78 -13.94
C THR A 479 -6.03 10.82 -14.81
N GLN A 480 -6.33 11.97 -15.39
CA GLN A 480 -7.45 12.16 -16.30
C GLN A 480 -6.99 12.34 -17.75
N ALA A 481 -7.89 12.01 -18.68
CA ALA A 481 -7.65 12.21 -20.11
C ALA A 481 -7.39 13.67 -20.47
N LYS A 482 -8.03 14.60 -19.75
CA LYS A 482 -7.84 16.05 -19.88
C LYS A 482 -6.96 16.54 -18.73
N GLY A 483 -5.96 17.37 -19.04
CA GLY A 483 -5.18 18.06 -18.02
C GLY A 483 -6.00 19.12 -17.27
N ARG A 484 -5.46 19.58 -16.15
CA ARG A 484 -6.01 20.66 -15.32
C ARG A 484 -6.13 21.96 -16.11
N GLU A 485 -7.08 22.79 -15.73
CA GLU A 485 -7.26 24.10 -16.33
C GLU A 485 -6.16 25.07 -15.86
N CYS A 486 -5.80 26.05 -16.70
CA CYS A 486 -4.78 27.04 -16.32
C CYS A 486 -5.10 27.77 -15.00
N ILE A 487 -6.39 28.04 -14.76
CA ILE A 487 -6.85 28.73 -13.54
C ILE A 487 -6.63 27.88 -12.27
N ASP A 488 -6.65 26.55 -12.39
CA ASP A 488 -6.44 25.64 -11.25
C ASP A 488 -5.02 25.72 -10.71
N CYS A 489 -4.06 26.15 -11.51
CA CYS A 489 -2.66 26.28 -11.13
C CYS A 489 -2.26 27.73 -10.89
N HIS A 490 -2.66 28.64 -11.78
CA HIS A 490 -2.18 30.03 -11.77
C HIS A 490 -3.02 30.99 -10.92
N ALA A 491 -4.24 30.63 -10.53
CA ALA A 491 -5.11 31.48 -9.72
C ALA A 491 -5.59 30.83 -8.41
N SER A 492 -5.08 29.65 -8.09
CA SER A 492 -5.46 28.89 -6.90
C SER A 492 -4.40 29.05 -5.80
N THR A 493 -4.76 29.73 -4.70
CA THR A 493 -3.88 29.90 -3.53
C THR A 493 -3.48 28.56 -2.94
N LYS A 494 -4.44 27.64 -2.89
CA LYS A 494 -4.24 26.27 -2.41
C LYS A 494 -3.27 25.50 -3.27
N THR A 495 -3.35 25.64 -4.60
CA THR A 495 -2.46 24.90 -5.50
C THR A 495 -1.01 25.35 -5.39
N VAL A 496 -0.76 26.63 -5.14
CA VAL A 496 0.60 27.16 -4.92
C VAL A 496 1.09 27.01 -3.47
N GLY A 497 0.29 26.37 -2.61
CA GLY A 497 0.68 26.00 -1.25
C GLY A 497 0.45 27.04 -0.17
N LEU A 498 -0.26 28.14 -0.46
CA LEU A 498 -0.66 29.12 0.56
C LEU A 498 -1.78 28.58 1.46
N GLY A 499 -2.53 27.58 0.99
CA GLY A 499 -3.77 27.10 1.60
C GLY A 499 -5.01 27.72 0.93
N GLU A 500 -6.19 27.25 1.33
CA GLU A 500 -7.46 27.84 0.94
C GLU A 500 -7.59 29.23 1.58
N GLY A 501 -8.04 30.21 0.80
CA GLY A 501 -8.15 31.58 1.28
C GLY A 501 -8.31 32.59 0.16
N ARG A 502 -8.14 33.87 0.51
CA ARG A 502 -8.31 34.99 -0.41
C ARG A 502 -7.02 35.78 -0.54
N LEU A 503 -6.67 36.10 -1.79
CA LEU A 503 -5.69 37.14 -2.08
C LEU A 503 -6.39 38.49 -2.27
N LYS A 504 -5.86 39.52 -1.62
CA LYS A 504 -6.28 40.91 -1.78
C LYS A 504 -5.05 41.79 -1.97
N GLN A 505 -5.25 42.96 -2.57
CA GLN A 505 -4.23 43.99 -2.65
C GLN A 505 -4.58 45.09 -1.63
N GLU A 506 -3.68 45.37 -0.70
CA GLU A 506 -3.81 46.44 0.30
C GLU A 506 -2.57 47.32 0.23
N ASP A 507 -2.76 48.63 0.05
CA ASP A 507 -1.67 49.62 -0.07
C ASP A 507 -0.59 49.26 -1.10
N GLY A 508 -0.98 48.54 -2.16
CA GLY A 508 -0.09 48.09 -3.23
C GLY A 508 0.60 46.74 -2.95
N GLU A 509 0.46 46.16 -1.75
CA GLU A 509 1.01 44.86 -1.39
C GLU A 509 -0.05 43.74 -1.48
N LEU A 510 0.40 42.54 -1.87
CA LEU A 510 -0.46 41.37 -1.88
C LEU A 510 -0.55 40.81 -0.45
N VAL A 511 -1.77 40.66 0.04
CA VAL A 511 -2.08 40.08 1.35
C VAL A 511 -2.91 38.82 1.14
N PHE A 512 -2.55 37.76 1.87
CA PHE A 512 -3.29 36.51 1.89
C PHE A 512 -4.05 36.38 3.20
N GLU A 513 -5.35 36.13 3.11
CA GLU A 513 -6.23 35.83 4.23
C GLU A 513 -6.56 34.33 4.16
N PRO A 514 -5.96 33.49 5.02
CA PRO A 514 -6.24 32.05 5.02
C PRO A 514 -7.64 31.77 5.58
N LEU A 515 -8.29 30.74 5.05
CA LEU A 515 -9.58 30.25 5.54
C LEU A 515 -9.42 29.46 6.84
N ASP A 516 -8.42 28.59 6.90
CA ASP A 516 -8.02 27.86 8.11
C ASP A 516 -7.01 28.71 8.91
N GLN A 517 -7.06 28.62 10.24
CA GLN A 517 -6.18 29.33 11.15
C GLN A 517 -5.25 28.38 11.92
N GLY A 518 -5.38 27.07 11.76
CA GLY A 518 -4.75 26.09 12.63
C GLY A 518 -5.59 25.80 13.88
N VAL A 519 -5.07 24.95 14.75
CA VAL A 519 -5.75 24.47 15.96
C VAL A 519 -4.87 24.64 17.19
N GLU A 520 -5.49 24.72 18.36
CA GLU A 520 -4.79 24.65 19.65
C GLU A 520 -4.56 23.18 20.02
N THR A 521 -3.30 22.82 20.26
CA THR A 521 -2.88 21.50 20.75
C THR A 521 -2.22 21.63 22.11
N SER A 522 -1.86 20.50 22.71
CA SER A 522 -1.04 20.48 23.93
C SER A 522 0.40 20.96 23.70
N ALA A 523 0.88 21.00 22.44
CA ALA A 523 2.21 21.49 22.07
C ALA A 523 2.20 22.99 21.66
N GLY A 524 1.03 23.53 21.31
CA GLY A 524 0.83 24.94 21.01
C GLY A 524 -0.18 25.18 19.88
N HIS A 525 -0.20 26.42 19.38
CA HIS A 525 -1.02 26.76 18.22
C HIS A 525 -0.33 26.32 16.93
N THR A 526 -1.03 25.56 16.09
CA THR A 526 -0.47 25.02 14.85
C THR A 526 -0.55 26.05 13.71
N VAL A 527 0.19 25.82 12.64
CA VAL A 527 -0.10 26.48 11.35
C VAL A 527 -1.41 25.91 10.75
N PRO A 528 -2.07 26.62 9.81
CA PRO A 528 -3.17 26.05 9.04
C PRO A 528 -2.75 24.76 8.34
N PHE A 529 -3.61 23.75 8.33
CA PHE A 529 -3.21 22.41 7.88
C PHE A 529 -2.85 22.38 6.38
N ASP A 530 -3.43 23.24 5.57
CA ASP A 530 -3.18 23.31 4.13
C ASP A 530 -2.15 24.38 3.71
N ALA A 531 -1.56 25.10 4.66
CA ALA A 531 -0.54 26.11 4.40
C ALA A 531 0.87 25.50 4.40
N TYR A 532 1.41 25.21 3.21
CA TYR A 532 2.79 24.75 3.04
C TYR A 532 3.80 25.92 3.03
N VAL A 533 3.38 27.10 2.54
CA VAL A 533 4.23 28.29 2.39
C VAL A 533 3.44 29.57 2.62
N ASP A 534 4.13 30.67 2.94
CA ASP A 534 3.55 32.00 2.90
C ASP A 534 3.84 32.78 1.61
N LEU A 535 3.28 33.98 1.50
CA LEU A 535 3.51 34.88 0.37
C LEU A 535 4.96 35.36 0.21
N ASN A 536 5.80 35.21 1.24
CA ASN A 536 7.22 35.51 1.18
C ASN A 536 8.06 34.31 0.75
N GLY A 537 7.44 33.17 0.42
CA GLY A 537 8.14 31.95 0.06
C GLY A 537 8.81 31.25 1.25
N ILE A 538 8.39 31.57 2.48
CA ILE A 538 8.90 30.93 3.69
C ILE A 538 8.03 29.70 3.98
N ALA A 539 8.67 28.54 4.07
CA ALA A 539 8.01 27.29 4.41
C ALA A 539 7.32 27.39 5.78
N ARG A 540 6.08 26.91 5.86
CA ARG A 540 5.28 26.85 7.09
C ARG A 540 5.18 25.45 7.67
N GLN A 541 5.43 24.44 6.85
CA GLN A 541 5.49 23.04 7.22
C GLN A 541 6.77 22.42 6.67
N HIS A 542 7.15 21.28 7.24
CA HIS A 542 8.30 20.53 6.78
C HIS A 542 8.00 19.81 5.47
N SER A 543 9.07 19.44 4.77
CA SER A 543 9.01 18.58 3.59
C SER A 543 9.42 17.17 3.94
N SER A 544 8.88 16.18 3.22
CA SER A 544 9.22 14.78 3.45
C SER A 544 10.66 14.44 3.07
N ARG A 545 11.29 15.24 2.21
CA ARG A 545 12.68 15.12 1.77
C ARG A 545 13.39 16.46 1.76
N PRO A 546 14.72 16.51 1.93
CA PRO A 546 15.50 17.74 1.81
C PRO A 546 15.35 18.44 0.45
N GLU A 547 15.17 17.67 -0.62
CA GLU A 547 15.06 18.14 -2.00
C GLU A 547 13.63 18.60 -2.34
N LEU A 548 12.65 18.26 -1.50
CA LEU A 548 11.27 18.73 -1.63
C LEU A 548 11.11 20.04 -0.87
N ARG A 549 10.51 21.04 -1.51
CA ARG A 549 10.26 22.34 -0.88
C ARG A 549 8.99 22.98 -1.46
N PRO A 550 8.40 23.96 -0.77
CA PRO A 550 7.41 24.82 -1.40
C PRO A 550 8.04 25.73 -2.46
N PHE A 551 7.20 26.44 -3.21
CA PHE A 551 7.64 27.52 -4.08
C PHE A 551 8.33 28.64 -3.29
N ASN A 552 9.40 29.18 -3.84
CA ASN A 552 10.01 30.39 -3.29
C ASN A 552 9.21 31.65 -3.70
N LYS A 553 9.58 32.82 -3.15
CA LYS A 553 8.89 34.09 -3.41
C LYS A 553 8.80 34.45 -4.90
N ALA A 554 9.86 34.21 -5.66
CA ALA A 554 9.90 34.56 -7.08
C ALA A 554 9.01 33.61 -7.90
N GLU A 555 9.05 32.31 -7.60
CA GLU A 555 8.20 31.31 -8.23
C GLU A 555 6.71 31.59 -7.94
N LEU A 556 6.34 31.86 -6.68
CA LEU A 556 4.97 32.22 -6.28
C LEU A 556 4.44 33.43 -7.05
N ARG A 557 5.23 34.50 -7.12
CA ARG A 557 4.86 35.72 -7.85
C ARG A 557 4.65 35.44 -9.34
N SER A 558 5.59 34.75 -9.97
CA SER A 558 5.49 34.38 -11.38
C SER A 558 4.22 33.57 -11.69
N VAL A 559 3.88 32.60 -10.84
CA VAL A 559 2.69 31.76 -11.03
C VAL A 559 1.40 32.58 -10.82
N LEU A 560 1.30 33.35 -9.74
CA LEU A 560 0.11 34.12 -9.38
C LEU A 560 -0.14 35.32 -10.33
N ARG A 561 0.93 35.94 -10.84
CA ARG A 561 0.84 36.99 -11.86
C ARG A 561 0.12 36.49 -13.11
N LEU A 562 0.46 35.28 -13.56
CA LEU A 562 -0.20 34.63 -14.70
C LEU A 562 -1.70 34.39 -14.43
N GLY A 563 -2.07 34.21 -13.16
CA GLY A 563 -3.47 34.12 -12.71
C GLY A 563 -4.37 35.24 -13.22
N LEU A 564 -3.83 36.45 -13.40
CA LEU A 564 -4.57 37.61 -13.90
C LEU A 564 -4.95 37.53 -15.39
N CYS A 565 -4.25 36.68 -16.14
CA CYS A 565 -4.40 36.54 -17.59
C CYS A 565 -5.17 35.28 -17.96
N VAL A 566 -4.92 34.16 -17.28
CA VAL A 566 -5.46 32.84 -17.64
C VAL A 566 -6.98 32.73 -17.52
N GLY A 567 -7.65 33.65 -16.81
CA GLY A 567 -9.11 33.73 -16.79
C GLY A 567 -9.71 34.12 -18.14
N CYS A 568 -8.97 34.88 -18.97
CA CYS A 568 -9.38 35.25 -20.34
C CYS A 568 -8.61 34.49 -21.41
N HIS A 569 -7.37 34.09 -21.13
CA HIS A 569 -6.46 33.39 -22.03
C HIS A 569 -6.22 31.95 -21.55
N ASN A 570 -7.24 31.11 -21.64
CA ASN A 570 -7.27 29.79 -20.99
C ASN A 570 -6.86 28.61 -21.89
N THR A 571 -6.27 28.87 -23.06
CA THR A 571 -5.81 27.82 -23.98
C THR A 571 -4.33 28.00 -24.33
N TYR A 572 -3.65 26.89 -24.61
CA TYR A 572 -2.23 26.91 -25.02
C TYR A 572 -2.05 27.53 -26.41
N GLU A 573 -3.09 27.50 -27.23
CA GLU A 573 -3.09 28.04 -28.59
C GLU A 573 -3.28 29.57 -28.64
N ASP A 574 -3.55 30.22 -27.51
CA ASP A 574 -3.72 31.67 -27.44
C ASP A 574 -2.44 32.41 -27.89
N PRO A 575 -2.52 33.36 -28.84
CA PRO A 575 -1.35 34.10 -29.33
C PRO A 575 -0.55 34.80 -28.25
N ILE A 576 -1.16 35.19 -27.13
CA ILE A 576 -0.46 35.88 -26.04
C ILE A 576 0.70 35.05 -25.48
N TRP A 577 0.59 33.71 -25.51
CA TRP A 577 1.57 32.81 -24.92
C TRP A 577 2.79 32.56 -25.81
N LYS A 578 2.75 32.95 -27.09
CA LYS A 578 3.87 32.75 -28.02
C LYS A 578 5.10 33.57 -27.64
N ASP A 579 4.87 34.81 -27.24
CA ASP A 579 5.91 35.79 -26.90
C ASP A 579 5.95 36.09 -25.39
N TYR A 580 5.15 35.39 -24.58
CA TYR A 580 5.13 35.58 -23.13
C TYR A 580 6.43 35.06 -22.51
N SER A 581 7.06 35.91 -21.71
CA SER A 581 8.27 35.60 -20.95
C SER A 581 8.25 36.36 -19.63
N GLU A 582 9.23 36.11 -18.77
CA GLU A 582 9.45 36.89 -17.54
C GLU A 582 9.62 38.40 -17.82
N LYS A 583 9.97 38.79 -19.05
CA LYS A 583 10.11 40.19 -19.47
C LYS A 583 8.80 40.82 -19.95
N THR A 584 7.73 40.03 -20.08
CA THR A 584 6.45 40.51 -20.62
C THR A 584 5.77 41.43 -19.61
N VAL A 585 5.64 42.70 -19.97
CA VAL A 585 5.09 43.77 -19.13
C VAL A 585 3.56 43.72 -19.12
N CYS A 586 2.94 43.78 -17.94
CA CYS A 586 1.48 43.69 -17.80
C CYS A 586 0.82 45.01 -18.19
N ALA A 587 0.19 45.13 -19.36
CA ALA A 587 -0.35 46.40 -19.83
C ALA A 587 -1.52 47.00 -18.98
N ARG A 588 -1.95 46.34 -17.88
CA ARG A 588 -2.98 46.88 -16.99
C ARG A 588 -2.41 48.04 -16.14
N PRO A 589 -3.07 49.22 -16.12
CA PRO A 589 -2.62 50.37 -15.32
C PRO A 589 -2.45 50.00 -13.83
N GLY A 590 -1.33 50.40 -13.22
CA GLY A 590 -1.05 50.17 -11.79
C GLY A 590 -0.46 48.81 -11.42
N GLN A 591 -0.16 47.93 -12.40
CA GLN A 591 0.42 46.59 -12.14
C GLN A 591 1.89 46.46 -12.58
N ASN A 592 2.51 47.51 -13.17
CA ASN A 592 3.93 47.51 -13.57
C ASN A 592 4.84 48.42 -12.74
N ASP A 593 4.29 49.16 -11.76
CA ASP A 593 5.01 50.26 -11.13
C ASP A 593 5.73 49.78 -9.87
N GLY A 594 6.80 48.99 -10.05
CA GLY A 594 7.83 48.77 -9.02
C GLY A 594 8.23 47.30 -8.77
N PRO A 595 9.20 47.06 -7.86
CA PRO A 595 9.60 45.71 -7.40
C PRO A 595 8.48 44.95 -6.64
N THR A 596 7.31 45.59 -6.55
CA THR A 596 6.06 45.20 -5.91
C THR A 596 4.90 44.99 -6.91
N GLY A 597 5.08 45.26 -8.21
CA GLY A 597 4.14 44.81 -9.25
C GLY A 597 4.27 43.29 -9.41
N LEU A 598 3.13 42.57 -9.39
CA LEU A 598 3.06 41.11 -9.47
C LEU A 598 4.08 40.45 -10.39
#